data_AF-A0A7C8YUC5-F1
#
_entry.id   AF-A0A7C8YUC5-F1
#
_cell.length_a   1.000
_cell.length_b   1.000
_cell.length_c   1.000
_cell.angle_alpha   90.00
_cell.angle_beta   90.00
_cell.angle_gamma   90.00
#
_symmetry.space_group_name_H-M   'P 1'
#
loop_
_entity.id
_entity.type
_entity.pdbx_description
1 polymer ?
#
loop_
_entity_poly.entity_id
_entity_poly.type
_entity_poly.pdbx_seq_one_letter_code
_entity_poly.pdbx_strand_id
1 'polypeptide(L)'
;ERLLNYLKTSGHDAKARMIFQGTKVPSGQAPSVAGFSSRGPNLESIYVLKPDVIAPGVDILASWPDTIPPARIPQDPRRSGFNILSGTSMSCPHVAGIAALLKGAHPDWTPAMIRSAMMTTAYNSCRDGKP
;
A
#
# COMPACT_ATOMS: atom_id res chain seq x y z
N GLU A 1 -22.70 -3.66 -14.72
CA GLU A 1 -24.09 -3.67 -15.24
C GLU A 1 -24.55 -2.34 -15.83
N ARG A 2 -24.54 -1.22 -15.09
CA ARG A 2 -25.00 0.10 -15.60
C ARG A 2 -24.30 0.56 -16.89
N LEU A 3 -22.97 0.45 -16.97
CA LEU A 3 -22.22 0.83 -18.18
C LEU A 3 -22.57 -0.05 -19.39
N LEU A 4 -22.70 -1.36 -19.18
CA LEU A 4 -23.08 -2.29 -20.25
C LEU A 4 -24.51 -2.02 -20.74
N ASN A 5 -25.44 -1.68 -19.84
CA ASN A 5 -26.80 -1.29 -20.23
C ASN A 5 -26.83 0.04 -20.97
N TYR A 6 -26.01 1.02 -20.57
CA TYR A 6 -25.85 2.27 -21.31
C TYR A 6 -25.39 2.05 -22.74
N LEU A 7 -24.38 1.18 -22.94
CA LEU A 7 -23.89 0.82 -24.28
C LEU A 7 -24.97 0.13 -25.13
N LYS A 8 -25.73 -0.80 -24.54
CA LYS A 8 -26.83 -1.50 -25.24
C LYS A 8 -27.97 -0.59 -25.67
N THR A 9 -28.28 0.43 -24.87
CA THR A 9 -29.41 1.35 -25.12
C THR A 9 -29.03 2.52 -26.03
N SER A 10 -27.81 3.02 -25.92
CA SER A 10 -27.36 4.20 -26.69
C SER A 10 -26.67 3.83 -28.02
N GLY A 11 -26.33 2.56 -28.23
CA GLY A 11 -25.77 2.06 -29.49
C GLY A 11 -24.49 2.80 -29.90
N HIS A 12 -24.41 3.18 -31.19
CA HIS A 12 -23.25 3.86 -31.77
C HIS A 12 -23.06 5.31 -31.29
N ASP A 13 -24.08 5.93 -30.68
CA ASP A 13 -24.02 7.31 -30.18
C ASP A 13 -23.52 7.41 -28.73
N ALA A 14 -23.17 6.28 -28.11
CA ALA A 14 -22.67 6.25 -26.74
C ALA A 14 -21.38 7.08 -26.60
N LYS A 15 -21.41 8.10 -25.74
CA LYS A 15 -20.27 8.96 -25.41
C LYS A 15 -20.03 8.95 -23.91
N ALA A 16 -18.76 8.86 -23.52
CA ALA A 16 -18.34 8.95 -22.13
C ALA A 16 -17.28 10.04 -21.97
N ARG A 17 -17.25 10.68 -20.81
CA ARG A 17 -16.21 11.64 -20.44
C ARG A 17 -15.56 11.19 -19.15
N MET A 18 -14.23 11.05 -19.18
CA MET A 18 -13.43 10.83 -17.99
C MET A 18 -12.96 12.19 -17.46
N ILE A 19 -13.14 12.43 -16.16
CA ILE A 19 -12.72 13.66 -15.49
C ILE A 19 -11.79 13.26 -14.36
N PHE A 20 -10.59 13.85 -14.33
CA PHE A 20 -9.68 13.68 -13.21
C PHE A 20 -10.19 14.49 -12.02
N GLN A 21 -10.44 13.82 -10.88
CA GLN A 21 -10.97 14.46 -9.67
C GLN A 21 -9.90 14.71 -8.61
N GLY A 22 -8.61 14.53 -8.94
CA GLY A 22 -7.52 14.60 -7.99
C GLY A 22 -7.52 13.44 -6.99
N THR A 23 -6.60 13.52 -6.02
CA THR A 23 -6.51 12.56 -4.92
C THR A 23 -7.67 12.79 -3.95
N LYS A 24 -8.46 11.74 -3.71
CA LYS A 24 -9.48 11.73 -2.66
C LYS A 24 -8.98 10.86 -1.52
N VAL A 25 -8.75 11.46 -0.36
CA VAL A 25 -8.42 10.70 0.86
C VAL A 25 -9.72 10.10 1.39
N PRO A 26 -9.90 8.77 1.36
CA PRO A 26 -11.14 8.16 1.81
C PRO A 26 -11.29 8.35 3.33
N SER A 27 -12.49 8.73 3.76
CA SER A 27 -12.85 8.88 5.18
C SER A 27 -13.28 7.55 5.84
N GLY A 28 -13.14 6.42 5.13
CA GLY A 28 -13.66 5.10 5.54
C GLY A 28 -12.63 4.17 6.23
N GLN A 29 -12.81 2.86 6.04
CA GLN A 29 -12.04 1.73 6.60
C GLN A 29 -10.57 1.68 6.15
N ALA A 30 -9.80 2.71 6.49
CA ALA A 30 -8.35 2.64 6.43
C ALA A 30 -7.80 2.32 7.85
N PRO A 31 -6.75 1.48 7.95
CA PRO A 31 -6.13 0.72 6.87
C PRO A 31 -6.95 -0.52 6.48
N SER A 32 -6.73 -1.03 5.27
CA SER A 32 -7.23 -2.33 4.84
C SER A 32 -6.10 -3.12 4.20
N VAL A 33 -6.08 -4.44 4.42
CA VAL A 33 -5.07 -5.32 3.83
C VAL A 33 -5.34 -5.44 2.33
N ALA A 34 -4.36 -5.02 1.51
CA ALA A 34 -4.46 -5.06 0.06
C ALA A 34 -4.72 -6.50 -0.44
N GLY A 35 -5.56 -6.64 -1.47
CA GLY A 35 -5.91 -7.95 -2.03
C GLY A 35 -4.72 -8.76 -2.56
N PHE A 36 -3.63 -8.10 -2.95
CA PHE A 36 -2.39 -8.74 -3.40
C PHE A 36 -1.43 -9.12 -2.26
N SER A 37 -1.68 -8.69 -1.02
CA SER A 37 -0.78 -8.98 0.10
C SER A 37 -0.81 -10.47 0.41
N SER A 38 0.35 -11.11 0.41
CA SER A 38 0.47 -12.52 0.80
C SER A 38 -0.04 -12.74 2.23
N ARG A 39 -0.61 -13.94 2.46
CA ARG A 39 -1.24 -14.34 3.71
C ARG A 39 -0.52 -15.55 4.28
N GLY A 40 -0.58 -15.69 5.61
CA GLY A 40 -0.17 -16.91 6.29
C GLY A 40 -1.11 -18.10 5.99
N PRO A 41 -0.81 -19.29 6.56
CA PRO A 41 0.20 -19.53 7.59
C PRO A 41 1.64 -19.55 7.04
N ASN A 42 2.63 -19.55 7.94
CA ASN A 42 4.01 -19.77 7.58
C ASN A 42 4.23 -21.25 7.20
N LEU A 43 4.66 -21.51 5.97
CA LEU A 43 4.85 -22.88 5.46
C LEU A 43 6.09 -23.56 6.06
N GLU A 44 7.10 -22.80 6.49
CA GLU A 44 8.33 -23.33 7.10
C GLU A 44 8.10 -23.77 8.55
N SER A 45 7.24 -23.04 9.26
CA SER A 45 6.89 -23.35 10.64
C SER A 45 5.48 -22.85 10.95
N ILE A 46 4.53 -23.78 10.90
CA ILE A 46 3.11 -23.49 11.15
C ILE A 46 2.85 -22.96 12.58
N TYR A 47 3.79 -23.17 13.50
CA TYR A 47 3.72 -22.68 14.88
C TYR A 47 4.11 -21.20 15.01
N VAL A 48 4.67 -20.59 13.97
CA VAL A 48 5.06 -19.17 13.94
C VAL A 48 4.15 -18.42 12.98
N LEU A 49 3.23 -17.63 13.52
CA LEU A 49 2.28 -16.83 12.73
C LEU A 49 3.00 -15.79 11.86
N LYS A 50 2.54 -15.64 10.62
CA LYS A 50 2.96 -14.62 9.64
C LYS A 50 1.76 -14.07 8.87
N PRO A 51 1.80 -12.80 8.42
CA PRO A 51 2.85 -11.80 8.64
C PRO A 51 2.88 -11.25 10.08
N ASP A 52 3.92 -10.49 10.43
CA ASP A 52 4.13 -9.97 11.80
C ASP A 52 3.36 -8.67 12.09
N VAL A 53 3.35 -7.75 11.12
CA VAL A 53 2.77 -6.41 11.24
C VAL A 53 2.37 -5.91 9.85
N ILE A 54 1.42 -4.98 9.80
CA ILE A 54 1.01 -4.30 8.57
C ILE A 54 1.54 -2.86 8.54
N ALA A 55 1.78 -2.34 7.35
CA ALA A 55 2.21 -0.96 7.13
C ALA A 55 1.73 -0.43 5.77
N PRO A 56 1.67 0.90 5.57
CA PRO A 56 1.21 1.50 4.31
C PRO A 56 2.03 1.01 3.11
N GLY A 57 1.34 0.43 2.12
CA GLY A 57 1.97 -0.10 0.90
C GLY A 57 1.11 0.03 -0.35
N VAL A 58 0.02 0.79 -0.30
CA VAL A 58 -0.84 1.07 -1.46
C VAL A 58 -0.76 2.56 -1.74
N ASP A 59 -0.56 2.91 -3.00
CA ASP A 59 -0.47 4.28 -3.50
C ASP A 59 0.57 5.13 -2.75
N ILE A 60 1.76 4.57 -2.54
CA ILE A 60 2.87 5.24 -1.86
C ILE A 60 3.66 6.08 -2.86
N LEU A 61 3.72 7.38 -2.60
CA LEU A 61 4.57 8.34 -3.32
C LEU A 61 6.02 8.23 -2.81
N ALA A 62 6.97 7.93 -3.69
CA ALA A 62 8.38 7.87 -3.36
C ALA A 62 9.26 8.34 -4.53
N SER A 63 10.56 8.53 -4.27
CA SER A 63 11.53 8.95 -5.28
C SER A 63 11.60 7.97 -6.45
N TRP A 64 11.77 8.50 -7.66
CA TRP A 64 11.80 7.74 -8.89
C TRP A 64 12.84 8.32 -9.87
N PRO A 65 13.54 7.48 -10.65
CA PRO A 65 14.50 7.98 -11.62
C PRO A 65 13.82 8.74 -12.78
N ASP A 66 14.34 9.92 -13.11
CA ASP A 66 13.90 10.71 -14.28
C ASP A 66 14.24 10.06 -15.63
N THR A 67 14.92 8.92 -15.64
CA THR A 67 15.21 8.15 -16.85
C THR A 67 14.13 7.12 -17.18
N ILE A 68 13.24 6.81 -16.23
CA ILE A 68 12.22 5.75 -16.37
C ILE A 68 10.82 6.38 -16.31
N PRO A 69 9.95 6.18 -17.32
CA PRO A 69 8.60 6.71 -17.27
C PRO A 69 7.80 6.12 -16.09
N PRO A 70 6.98 6.93 -15.38
CA PRO A 70 6.20 6.46 -14.23
C PRO A 70 5.26 5.28 -14.54
N ALA A 71 4.60 5.27 -15.70
CA ALA A 71 3.72 4.15 -16.10
C ALA A 71 4.48 2.93 -16.62
N ARG A 72 5.82 3.01 -16.76
CA ARG A 72 6.68 1.92 -17.24
C ARG A 72 6.27 1.36 -18.61
N ILE A 73 5.63 2.18 -19.44
CA ILE A 73 5.30 1.87 -20.83
C ILE A 73 6.07 2.80 -21.77
N PRO A 74 6.50 2.33 -22.96
CA PRO A 74 7.28 3.15 -23.89
C PRO A 74 6.59 4.43 -24.34
N GLN A 75 5.25 4.44 -24.35
CA GLN A 75 4.43 5.56 -24.83
C GLN A 75 4.24 6.66 -23.77
N ASP A 76 4.73 6.49 -22.55
CA ASP A 76 4.59 7.50 -21.49
C ASP A 76 5.69 8.56 -21.59
N PRO A 77 5.37 9.80 -22.00
CA PRO A 77 6.37 10.87 -22.14
C PRO A 77 6.73 11.50 -20.79
N ARG A 78 6.00 11.19 -19.71
CA ARG A 78 6.18 11.87 -18.41
C ARG A 78 7.53 11.49 -17.80
N ARG A 79 8.19 12.49 -17.21
CA ARG A 79 9.38 12.35 -16.36
C ARG A 79 9.11 13.05 -15.04
N SER A 80 9.44 12.38 -13.94
CA SER A 80 9.13 12.85 -12.60
C SER A 80 10.10 12.18 -11.63
N GLY A 81 10.69 12.99 -10.76
CA GLY A 81 11.55 12.53 -9.67
C GLY A 81 10.80 11.72 -8.60
N PHE A 82 9.49 11.53 -8.78
CA PHE A 82 8.61 10.76 -7.92
C PHE A 82 7.65 9.87 -8.72
N ASN A 83 7.26 8.75 -8.12
CA ASN A 83 6.24 7.85 -8.66
C ASN A 83 5.34 7.32 -7.52
N ILE A 84 4.13 6.90 -7.87
CA ILE A 84 3.16 6.31 -6.95
C ILE A 84 3.07 4.83 -7.28
N LEU A 85 3.48 3.98 -6.33
CA LEU A 85 3.49 2.53 -6.50
C LEU A 85 2.82 1.82 -5.32
N SER A 86 2.39 0.58 -5.58
CA SER A 86 1.76 -0.29 -4.60
C SER A 86 2.52 -1.62 -4.51
N GLY A 87 2.68 -2.13 -3.29
CA GLY A 87 3.32 -3.41 -3.01
C GLY A 87 3.76 -3.54 -1.55
N THR A 88 3.99 -4.78 -1.10
CA THR A 88 4.65 -5.02 0.20
C THR A 88 6.09 -4.48 0.21
N SER A 89 6.72 -4.36 -0.96
CA SER A 89 7.98 -3.64 -1.16
C SER A 89 7.91 -2.16 -0.74
N MET A 90 6.72 -1.55 -0.72
CA MET A 90 6.52 -0.18 -0.22
C MET A 90 6.15 -0.17 1.28
N SER A 91 5.50 -1.22 1.80
CA SER A 91 5.30 -1.39 3.25
C SER A 91 6.60 -1.65 4.01
N CYS A 92 7.50 -2.46 3.45
CA CYS A 92 8.77 -2.85 4.07
C CYS A 92 9.64 -1.66 4.53
N PRO A 93 9.95 -0.64 3.69
CA PRO A 93 10.77 0.49 4.10
C PRO A 93 10.15 1.34 5.21
N HIS A 94 8.81 1.40 5.32
CA HIS A 94 8.16 2.07 6.46
C HIS A 94 8.48 1.37 7.78
N VAL A 95 8.34 0.05 7.82
CA VAL A 95 8.65 -0.75 9.03
C VAL A 95 10.15 -0.70 9.34
N ALA A 96 11.01 -0.78 8.31
CA ALA A 96 12.46 -0.68 8.48
C ALA A 96 12.87 0.69 9.05
N GLY A 97 12.26 1.79 8.59
CA GLY A 97 12.48 3.13 9.13
C GLY A 97 12.08 3.24 10.60
N ILE A 98 10.90 2.74 10.98
CA ILE A 98 10.46 2.70 12.38
C ILE A 98 11.43 1.88 13.24
N ALA A 99 11.85 0.70 12.75
CA ALA A 99 12.82 -0.14 13.45
C ALA A 99 14.17 0.56 13.66
N ALA A 100 14.64 1.32 12.66
CA ALA A 100 15.87 2.11 12.77
C ALA A 100 15.73 3.23 13.81
N LEU A 101 14.59 3.93 13.84
CA LEU A 101 14.30 4.94 14.87
C LEU A 101 14.27 4.33 16.28
N LEU A 102 13.62 3.18 16.44
CA LEU A 102 13.62 2.44 17.71
C LEU A 102 15.03 2.02 18.13
N LYS A 103 15.86 1.56 17.18
CA LYS A 103 17.26 1.22 17.46
C LYS A 103 18.10 2.45 17.84
N GLY A 104 17.83 3.61 17.23
CA GLY A 104 18.47 4.88 17.58
C GLY A 104 18.09 5.35 18.99
N ALA A 105 16.82 5.23 19.37
CA ALA A 105 16.33 5.59 20.71
C ALA A 105 16.74 4.59 21.80
N HIS A 106 16.87 3.31 21.44
CA HIS A 106 17.26 2.22 22.34
C HIS A 106 18.42 1.41 21.75
N PRO A 107 19.67 1.91 21.82
CA PRO A 107 20.83 1.27 21.20
C PRO A 107 21.15 -0.13 21.75
N ASP A 108 20.72 -0.43 22.98
CA ASP A 108 20.90 -1.72 23.65
C ASP A 108 19.85 -2.77 23.23
N TRP A 109 18.73 -2.35 22.63
CA TRP A 109 17.69 -3.29 22.24
C TRP A 109 18.14 -4.25 21.14
N THR A 110 17.80 -5.52 21.32
CA THR A 110 18.01 -6.55 20.30
C THR A 110 16.98 -6.43 19.17
N PRO A 111 17.24 -7.02 17.98
CA PRO A 111 16.24 -7.07 16.90
C PRO A 111 14.90 -7.69 17.33
N ALA A 112 14.94 -8.69 18.23
CA ALA A 112 13.75 -9.31 18.78
C ALA A 112 12.94 -8.36 19.67
N MET A 113 13.61 -7.53 20.49
CA MET A 113 12.96 -6.50 21.30
C MET A 113 12.30 -5.43 20.43
N ILE A 114 12.98 -4.97 19.38
CA ILE A 114 12.42 -4.00 18.42
C ILE A 114 11.20 -4.58 17.70
N ARG A 115 11.30 -5.82 17.20
CA ARG A 115 10.16 -6.53 16.59
C ARG A 115 9.00 -6.66 17.59
N SER A 116 9.29 -7.08 18.81
CA SER A 116 8.28 -7.23 19.86
C SER A 116 7.57 -5.91 20.15
N ALA A 117 8.32 -4.83 20.37
CA ALA A 117 7.74 -3.50 20.61
C ALA A 117 6.83 -3.06 19.47
N MET A 118 7.23 -3.24 18.21
CA MET A 118 6.38 -2.90 17.06
C MET A 118 5.11 -3.75 17.00
N MET A 119 5.20 -5.06 17.25
CA MET A 119 4.05 -5.96 17.18
C MET A 119 3.04 -5.74 18.32
N THR A 120 3.52 -5.56 19.55
CA THR A 120 2.66 -5.44 20.74
C THR A 120 2.02 -4.06 20.89
N THR A 121 2.54 -3.07 20.17
CA THR A 121 1.98 -1.70 20.13
C THR A 121 1.27 -1.38 18.81
N ALA A 122 1.23 -2.32 17.87
CA ALA A 122 0.45 -2.15 16.65
C ALA A 122 -1.04 -2.02 17.00
N TYR A 123 -1.73 -1.07 16.35
CA TYR A 123 -3.17 -0.95 16.47
C TYR A 123 -3.85 -2.10 15.71
N ASN A 124 -4.99 -2.55 16.22
CA ASN A 124 -5.78 -3.65 15.67
C ASN A 124 -7.17 -3.18 15.19
N SER A 125 -7.34 -1.88 14.94
CA SER A 125 -8.59 -1.28 14.49
C SER A 125 -8.38 -0.29 13.35
N CYS A 126 -9.31 -0.30 12.41
CA CYS A 126 -9.52 0.74 11.41
C CYS A 126 -9.91 2.07 12.06
N ARG A 127 -9.83 3.16 11.27
CA ARG A 127 -10.24 4.52 11.71
C ARG A 127 -11.69 4.60 12.18
N ASP A 128 -12.57 3.70 11.73
CA ASP A 128 -13.96 3.60 12.17
C ASP A 128 -14.15 2.77 13.46
N GLY A 129 -13.05 2.38 14.11
CA GLY A 129 -13.05 1.63 15.37
C GLY A 129 -13.36 0.13 15.22
N LYS A 130 -13.60 -0.34 14.00
CA LYS A 130 -13.77 -1.77 13.72
C LYS A 130 -12.40 -2.44 13.58
N PRO A 131 -12.27 -3.72 13.95
CA PRO A 131 -11.04 -4.47 13.69
C PRO A 131 -10.72 -4.51 12.20
#